data_AF-A0ABD2HPF0-F1
#
_entry.id   AF-A0ABD2HPF0-F1
#
_cell.length_a   1.000
_cell.length_b   1.000
_cell.length_c   1.000
_cell.angle_alpha   90.00
_cell.angle_beta   90.00
_cell.angle_gamma   90.00
#
_symmetry.space_group_name_H-M   'P 1'
#
loop_
_entity.id
_entity.type
_entity.pdbx_description
1 polymer ?
#
loop_
_entity_poly.entity_id
_entity_poly.type
_entity_poly.pdbx_seq_one_letter_code
_entity_poly.pdbx_strand_id
1 'polypeptide(L)'
;MAPQQPLIRLDQRSSTTAGNRWNANDCSKDLVIGSDQSIKNNRGYRDSCRAEAMLSQYFGIAYFEVRIVWKTGYQEISIGLSTRDFPVTREWLPIYGQTYGYEMSSYGVTFVDKVGTFWGHNVEGSVPKWGNRWIAAANSSFYTGDVVGCGVNLATRQIIYTLNGRRLNTSGLFVSTTDLYPTVSLERNASVVANFGGTFLNFSYKIPEAWHGI
;
A
#
# COMPACT_ATOMS: atom_id res chain seq x y z
N MET A 1 12.91 -10.91 -40.36
CA MET A 1 12.97 -9.79 -39.40
C MET A 1 11.56 -9.34 -39.11
N ALA A 2 11.05 -9.58 -37.90
CA ALA A 2 9.76 -9.01 -37.49
C ALA A 2 9.98 -7.51 -37.18
N PRO A 3 9.05 -6.61 -37.53
CA PRO A 3 9.21 -5.20 -37.22
C PRO A 3 9.18 -5.01 -35.71
N GLN A 4 10.16 -4.27 -35.17
CA GLN A 4 10.10 -3.80 -33.79
C GLN A 4 8.88 -2.90 -33.66
N GLN A 5 7.94 -3.28 -32.80
CA GLN A 5 6.83 -2.40 -32.43
C GLN A 5 7.40 -1.20 -31.66
N PRO A 6 6.94 0.03 -31.95
CA PRO A 6 7.44 1.22 -31.28
C PRO A 6 7.06 1.19 -29.79
N LEU A 7 8.01 1.55 -28.94
CA LEU A 7 7.76 1.88 -27.53
C LEU A 7 6.82 3.09 -27.47
N ILE A 8 5.54 2.85 -27.25
CA ILE A 8 4.56 3.91 -26.98
C ILE A 8 4.86 4.47 -25.58
N ARG A 9 5.11 5.78 -25.51
CA ARG A 9 5.22 6.49 -24.24
C ARG A 9 3.87 6.41 -23.54
N LEU A 10 3.87 6.06 -22.26
CA LEU A 10 2.68 6.01 -21.41
C LEU A 10 1.91 7.35 -21.45
N ASP A 11 0.88 7.45 -22.29
CA ASP A 11 -0.11 8.51 -22.23
C ASP A 11 -1.54 7.96 -22.12
N GLN A 12 -2.22 8.40 -21.04
CA GLN A 12 -3.64 8.76 -20.97
C GLN A 12 -4.76 7.82 -20.49
N ARG A 13 -4.58 6.60 -19.95
CA ARG A 13 -5.73 5.84 -19.36
C ARG A 13 -5.54 5.11 -18.02
N SER A 14 -4.48 5.42 -17.28
CA SER A 14 -4.37 5.05 -15.86
C SER A 14 -4.08 6.31 -15.04
N SER A 15 -4.91 6.60 -14.03
CA SER A 15 -4.62 7.71 -13.12
C SER A 15 -3.70 7.23 -12.01
N THR A 16 -2.41 7.51 -12.14
CA THR A 16 -1.53 7.51 -10.97
C THR A 16 -2.13 8.44 -9.90
N THR A 17 -1.78 8.25 -8.64
CA THR A 17 -2.16 9.21 -7.57
C THR A 17 -1.35 10.51 -7.67
N ALA A 18 -0.97 10.93 -8.90
CA ALA A 18 -0.05 12.04 -9.13
C ALA A 18 -0.58 13.33 -8.51
N GLY A 19 0.33 14.09 -7.91
CA GLY A 19 -0.01 15.28 -7.13
C GLY A 19 -0.42 15.00 -5.69
N ASN A 20 -0.63 13.74 -5.28
CA ASN A 20 -0.84 13.41 -3.87
C ASN A 20 0.45 13.53 -3.06
N ARG A 21 0.29 13.70 -1.75
CA ARG A 21 1.37 13.78 -0.76
C ARG A 21 0.86 13.39 0.61
N TRP A 22 1.78 13.09 1.52
CA TRP A 22 1.43 12.87 2.92
C TRP A 22 0.82 14.11 3.56
N ASN A 23 -0.28 13.93 4.30
CA ASN A 23 -0.99 15.02 4.97
C ASN A 23 -0.46 15.22 6.39
N ALA A 24 0.34 16.25 6.63
CA ALA A 24 0.92 16.51 7.96
C ALA A 24 -0.11 16.66 9.09
N ASN A 25 -1.36 17.04 8.78
CA ASN A 25 -2.45 17.14 9.76
C ASN A 25 -3.18 15.82 10.00
N ASP A 26 -2.90 14.79 9.19
CA ASP A 26 -3.53 13.47 9.24
C ASP A 26 -2.47 12.35 9.29
N CYS A 27 -1.40 12.65 10.03
CA CYS A 27 -0.32 11.74 10.35
C CYS A 27 -0.02 11.84 11.84
N SER A 28 0.40 10.72 12.44
CA SER A 28 0.84 10.75 13.83
C SER A 28 1.96 11.77 14.02
N LYS A 29 1.86 12.56 15.08
CA LYS A 29 2.89 13.51 15.50
C LYS A 29 4.23 12.84 15.83
N ASP A 30 4.23 11.53 16.05
CA ASP A 30 5.42 10.73 16.35
C ASP A 30 6.16 10.29 15.05
N LEU A 31 5.57 10.57 13.87
CA LEU A 31 6.20 10.37 12.56
C LEU A 31 6.85 11.66 12.04
N VAL A 32 7.99 11.50 11.38
CA VAL A 32 8.68 12.58 10.68
C VAL A 32 8.42 12.45 9.17
N ILE A 33 7.81 13.47 8.58
CA ILE A 33 7.57 13.56 7.13
C ILE A 33 8.69 14.38 6.48
N GLY A 34 9.36 13.81 5.48
CA GLY A 34 10.35 14.50 4.66
C GLY A 34 9.73 15.15 3.42
N SER A 35 10.42 16.15 2.87
CA SER A 35 9.99 16.84 1.63
C SER A 35 9.96 15.91 0.40
N ASP A 36 10.71 14.80 0.46
CA ASP A 36 10.78 13.75 -0.56
C ASP A 36 9.70 12.68 -0.42
N GLN A 37 8.63 12.96 0.34
CA GLN A 37 7.59 11.99 0.70
C GLN A 37 8.12 10.81 1.54
N SER A 38 9.26 10.99 2.21
CA SER A 38 9.72 10.03 3.21
C SER A 38 8.90 10.12 4.49
N ILE A 39 8.73 8.97 5.14
CA ILE A 39 8.20 8.87 6.49
C ILE A 39 9.16 8.07 7.34
N LYS A 40 9.47 8.58 8.52
CA LYS A 40 10.35 7.92 9.49
C LYS A 40 9.66 7.84 10.85
N ASN A 41 9.65 6.66 11.42
CA ASN A 41 9.26 6.44 12.81
C ASN A 41 10.52 6.12 13.63
N ASN A 42 11.01 7.07 14.43
CA ASN A 42 12.25 6.87 15.20
C ASN A 42 12.00 6.33 16.62
N ARG A 43 10.85 6.63 17.21
CA ARG A 43 10.58 6.40 18.65
C ARG A 43 9.11 6.08 18.98
N GLY A 44 8.24 6.12 17.98
CA GLY A 44 6.81 5.88 18.15
C GLY A 44 6.50 4.42 18.45
N TYR A 45 5.23 4.15 18.72
CA TYR A 45 4.70 2.80 18.63
C TYR A 45 4.47 2.49 17.15
N ARG A 46 3.47 1.69 16.82
CA ARG A 46 2.97 1.64 15.46
C ARG A 46 2.09 2.88 15.22
N ASP A 47 2.51 3.67 14.25
CA ASP A 47 1.95 4.98 13.93
C ASP A 47 1.74 5.07 12.41
N SER A 48 0.69 5.78 12.01
CA SER A 48 0.23 5.84 10.63
C SER A 48 0.24 7.25 10.07
N CYS A 49 0.25 7.34 8.75
CA CYS A 49 0.14 8.58 8.01
C CYS A 49 -0.71 8.36 6.76
N ARG A 50 -1.71 9.23 6.59
CA ARG A 50 -2.58 9.25 5.41
C ARG A 50 -2.14 10.32 4.42
N ALA A 51 -2.36 10.05 3.14
CA ALA A 51 -2.20 11.05 2.09
C ALA A 51 -3.36 12.06 2.08
N GLU A 52 -3.17 13.20 1.42
CA GLU A 52 -4.18 14.28 1.38
C GLU A 52 -5.39 13.94 0.51
N ALA A 53 -5.16 13.37 -0.66
CA ALA A 53 -6.22 13.08 -1.62
C ALA A 53 -6.75 11.65 -1.47
N MET A 54 -8.07 11.53 -1.53
CA MET A 54 -8.82 10.28 -1.51
C MET A 54 -8.79 9.61 -2.89
N LEU A 55 -8.87 8.29 -2.93
CA LEU A 55 -8.84 7.53 -4.19
C LEU A 55 -9.99 7.87 -5.15
N SER A 56 -11.16 8.25 -4.63
CA SER A 56 -12.33 8.64 -5.43
C SER A 56 -12.13 9.91 -6.26
N GLN A 57 -11.05 10.67 -6.02
CA GLN A 57 -10.69 11.86 -6.81
C GLN A 57 -10.00 11.50 -8.13
N TYR A 58 -9.64 10.23 -8.31
CA TYR A 58 -8.95 9.71 -9.49
C TYR A 58 -9.90 8.87 -10.35
N PHE A 59 -9.44 8.46 -11.54
CA PHE A 59 -10.21 7.61 -12.46
C PHE A 59 -9.38 6.41 -12.94
N GLY A 60 -10.07 5.35 -13.36
CA GLY A 60 -9.42 4.11 -13.78
C GLY A 60 -8.76 3.41 -12.60
N ILE A 61 -7.43 3.29 -12.60
CA ILE A 61 -6.67 2.64 -11.54
C ILE A 61 -5.91 3.68 -10.75
N ALA A 62 -6.30 3.89 -9.49
CA ALA A 62 -5.49 4.67 -8.56
C ALA A 62 -4.37 3.79 -8.01
N TYR A 63 -3.10 4.20 -8.19
CA TYR A 63 -1.92 3.42 -7.81
C TYR A 63 -0.83 4.29 -7.18
N PHE A 64 -0.12 3.73 -6.21
CA PHE A 64 1.08 4.30 -5.60
C PHE A 64 2.08 3.20 -5.20
N GLU A 65 3.36 3.57 -5.15
CA GLU A 65 4.44 2.71 -4.67
C GLU A 65 5.06 3.29 -3.40
N VAL A 66 5.61 2.41 -2.56
CA VAL A 66 6.32 2.75 -1.34
C VAL A 66 7.60 1.92 -1.31
N ARG A 67 8.74 2.60 -1.31
CA ARG A 67 10.04 1.97 -1.13
C ARG A 67 10.35 1.87 0.36
N ILE A 68 10.75 0.68 0.81
CA ILE A 68 11.24 0.47 2.16
C ILE A 68 12.67 1.00 2.24
N VAL A 69 12.86 2.14 2.90
CA VAL A 69 14.19 2.73 3.06
C VAL A 69 14.95 2.04 4.17
N TRP A 70 14.27 1.71 5.27
CA TRP A 70 14.88 1.00 6.38
C TRP A 70 13.83 0.30 7.23
N LYS A 71 14.13 -0.93 7.62
CA LYS A 71 13.55 -1.61 8.78
C LYS A 71 14.53 -2.65 9.28
N THR A 72 14.43 -3.06 10.54
CA THR A 72 15.08 -4.30 11.00
C THR A 72 14.24 -5.52 10.61
N GLY A 73 14.76 -6.71 10.88
CA GLY A 73 14.03 -7.96 10.66
C GLY A 73 12.68 -8.00 11.40
N TYR A 74 12.54 -7.28 12.51
CA TYR A 74 11.41 -7.42 13.44
C TYR A 74 10.32 -6.35 13.35
N GLN A 75 10.51 -5.29 12.55
CA GLN A 75 9.50 -4.23 12.47
C GLN A 75 8.40 -4.58 11.49
N GLU A 76 7.19 -4.24 11.90
CA GLU A 76 6.02 -4.25 11.04
C GLU A 76 5.94 -2.97 10.21
N ILE A 77 5.68 -3.14 8.92
CA ILE A 77 5.28 -2.07 8.01
C ILE A 77 4.03 -2.55 7.27
N SER A 78 3.00 -1.71 7.28
CA SER A 78 1.78 -1.92 6.50
C SER A 78 1.62 -0.82 5.46
N ILE A 79 1.29 -1.21 4.25
CA ILE A 79 1.12 -0.32 3.10
C ILE A 79 -0.24 -0.63 2.48
N GLY A 80 -1.09 0.38 2.35
CA GLY A 80 -2.41 0.21 1.78
C GLY A 80 -3.29 1.43 1.93
N LEU A 81 -4.51 1.22 2.40
CA LEU A 81 -5.61 2.17 2.36
C LEU A 81 -6.34 2.20 3.69
N SER A 82 -6.84 3.39 4.06
CA SER A 82 -7.73 3.54 5.20
C SER A 82 -8.80 4.60 4.94
N THR A 83 -9.95 4.46 5.60
CA THR A 83 -10.92 5.56 5.69
C THR A 83 -10.40 6.64 6.65
N ARG A 84 -11.07 7.79 6.70
CA ARG A 84 -10.73 8.88 7.62
C ARG A 84 -10.93 8.53 9.11
N ASP A 85 -11.86 7.62 9.38
CA ASP A 85 -12.24 7.19 10.73
C ASP A 85 -11.21 6.26 11.37
N PHE A 86 -10.26 5.74 10.57
CA PHE A 86 -9.10 5.01 11.08
C PHE A 86 -8.20 5.95 11.92
N PRO A 87 -7.83 5.61 13.15
CA PRO A 87 -6.96 6.48 13.95
C PRO A 87 -5.49 6.36 13.50
N VAL A 88 -4.80 7.49 13.41
CA VAL A 88 -3.42 7.51 12.90
C VAL A 88 -2.32 7.34 13.96
N THR A 89 -2.65 7.33 15.26
CA THR A 89 -1.67 7.29 16.37
C THR A 89 -1.83 6.07 17.28
N ARG A 90 -0.69 5.52 17.75
CA ARG A 90 -0.60 4.50 18.83
C ARG A 90 -1.52 3.28 18.65
N GLU A 91 -1.65 2.80 17.43
CA GLU A 91 -2.38 1.57 17.22
C GLU A 91 -1.52 0.38 17.60
N TRP A 92 -1.97 -0.43 18.57
CA TRP A 92 -1.32 -1.71 18.78
C TRP A 92 -1.72 -2.76 17.75
N LEU A 93 -2.78 -2.58 16.96
CA LEU A 93 -3.38 -3.65 16.14
C LEU A 93 -4.24 -3.01 15.01
N PRO A 94 -4.46 -3.64 13.85
CA PRO A 94 -5.36 -3.14 12.82
C PRO A 94 -6.82 -3.28 13.29
N ILE A 95 -7.33 -2.31 14.04
CA ILE A 95 -8.69 -2.37 14.59
C ILE A 95 -9.66 -1.63 13.66
N TYR A 96 -10.78 -2.31 13.41
CA TYR A 96 -11.99 -1.89 12.67
C TYR A 96 -11.86 -2.00 11.15
N GLY A 97 -12.90 -2.56 10.50
CA GLY A 97 -13.01 -2.91 9.06
C GLY A 97 -12.96 -1.73 8.08
N GLN A 98 -12.04 -0.81 8.32
CA GLN A 98 -11.86 0.50 7.71
C GLN A 98 -10.52 0.58 6.98
N THR A 99 -9.75 -0.51 6.96
CA THR A 99 -8.41 -0.58 6.36
C THR A 99 -8.27 -1.77 5.43
N TYR A 100 -7.48 -1.56 4.39
CA TYR A 100 -6.98 -2.59 3.47
C TYR A 100 -5.47 -2.45 3.43
N GLY A 101 -4.72 -3.51 3.71
CA GLY A 101 -3.27 -3.37 3.82
C GLY A 101 -2.52 -4.62 3.43
N TYR A 102 -1.33 -4.41 2.87
CA TYR A 102 -0.31 -5.43 2.73
C TYR A 102 0.78 -5.17 3.75
N GLU A 103 0.91 -6.10 4.68
CA GLU A 103 1.77 -5.98 5.84
C GLU A 103 2.86 -7.05 5.83
N MET A 104 4.06 -6.65 6.25
CA MET A 104 5.10 -7.57 6.68
C MET A 104 5.11 -7.61 8.21
N SER A 105 4.84 -8.77 8.80
CA SER A 105 5.08 -9.01 10.23
C SER A 105 6.14 -10.10 10.41
N SER A 106 7.11 -9.84 11.29
CA SER A 106 8.12 -10.82 11.71
C SER A 106 7.62 -11.76 12.81
N TYR A 107 6.55 -11.37 13.51
CA TYR A 107 5.88 -12.13 14.55
C TYR A 107 4.52 -12.58 14.07
N GLY A 108 4.46 -13.00 12.80
CA GLY A 108 3.24 -13.22 12.05
C GLY A 108 2.13 -13.85 12.87
N VAL A 109 0.91 -13.44 12.57
CA VAL A 109 -0.30 -14.18 12.97
C VAL A 109 -0.18 -15.67 12.62
N THR A 110 0.66 -16.00 11.64
CA THR A 110 1.16 -17.32 11.33
C THR A 110 2.53 -17.56 11.97
N PHE A 111 2.70 -18.66 12.70
CA PHE A 111 3.98 -19.22 13.15
C PHE A 111 4.90 -19.69 11.99
N VAL A 112 4.73 -19.11 10.80
CA VAL A 112 5.48 -19.42 9.59
C VAL A 112 6.31 -18.20 9.25
N ASP A 113 7.62 -18.34 9.39
CA ASP A 113 8.57 -17.29 9.03
C ASP A 113 8.36 -16.88 7.56
N LYS A 114 8.38 -15.57 7.29
CA LYS A 114 8.45 -14.97 5.94
C LYS A 114 7.18 -15.05 5.08
N VAL A 115 6.01 -14.85 5.68
CA VAL A 115 4.75 -14.70 4.92
C VAL A 115 4.19 -13.29 5.13
N GLY A 116 4.02 -12.55 4.03
CA GLY A 116 3.28 -11.29 4.06
C GLY A 116 1.81 -11.51 4.35
N THR A 117 1.09 -10.48 4.77
CA THR A 117 -0.31 -10.58 5.18
C THR A 117 -1.16 -9.54 4.45
N PHE A 118 -2.29 -9.97 3.86
CA PHE A 118 -3.31 -9.05 3.35
C PHE A 118 -4.41 -8.87 4.38
N TRP A 119 -4.65 -7.63 4.80
CA TRP A 119 -5.67 -7.22 5.77
C TRP A 119 -6.86 -6.56 5.08
N GLY A 120 -8.06 -6.66 5.68
CA GLY A 120 -9.25 -5.94 5.21
C GLY A 120 -10.21 -6.76 4.35
N HIS A 121 -9.89 -8.02 4.05
CA HIS A 121 -10.59 -8.78 3.02
C HIS A 121 -11.46 -9.90 3.59
N ASN A 122 -12.78 -9.79 3.40
CA ASN A 122 -13.73 -10.83 3.76
C ASN A 122 -13.98 -11.79 2.59
N VAL A 123 -13.03 -12.70 2.37
CA VAL A 123 -13.11 -13.75 1.35
C VAL A 123 -12.85 -15.12 1.97
N GLU A 124 -13.11 -16.18 1.22
CA GLU A 124 -12.79 -17.54 1.63
C GLU A 124 -11.30 -17.67 2.00
N GLY A 125 -11.00 -18.38 3.09
CA GLY A 125 -9.65 -18.53 3.62
C GLY A 125 -9.15 -17.35 4.48
N SER A 126 -9.90 -16.26 4.58
CA SER A 126 -9.58 -15.18 5.52
C SER A 126 -9.87 -15.57 6.97
N VAL A 127 -9.01 -15.13 7.90
CA VAL A 127 -9.12 -15.42 9.33
C VAL A 127 -9.46 -14.13 10.08
N PRO A 128 -10.52 -14.10 10.91
CA PRO A 128 -10.85 -12.92 11.70
C PRO A 128 -9.81 -12.72 12.81
N LYS A 129 -9.34 -11.48 12.94
CA LYS A 129 -8.44 -11.07 14.02
C LYS A 129 -8.59 -9.57 14.27
N TRP A 130 -8.68 -9.20 15.55
CA TRP A 130 -8.67 -7.79 16.00
C TRP A 130 -9.74 -6.91 15.35
N GLY A 131 -10.92 -7.47 15.05
CA GLY A 131 -12.01 -6.72 14.40
C GLY A 131 -11.81 -6.48 12.89
N ASN A 132 -10.80 -7.10 12.30
CA ASN A 132 -10.57 -7.16 10.87
C ASN A 132 -10.37 -8.64 10.45
N ARG A 133 -10.00 -8.89 9.19
CA ARG A 133 -9.67 -10.21 8.66
C ARG A 133 -8.38 -10.15 7.88
N TRP A 134 -7.60 -11.22 7.97
CA TRP A 134 -6.33 -11.34 7.28
C TRP A 134 -6.24 -12.62 6.45
N ILE A 135 -5.41 -12.60 5.42
CA ILE A 135 -5.11 -13.74 4.54
C ILE A 135 -3.60 -13.83 4.36
N ALA A 136 -3.06 -15.04 4.41
CA ALA A 136 -1.65 -15.29 4.17
C ALA A 136 -1.31 -15.00 2.69
N ALA A 137 -0.31 -14.15 2.47
CA ALA A 137 0.22 -13.86 1.15
C ALA A 137 1.54 -14.61 0.97
N ALA A 138 1.45 -15.85 0.48
CA ALA A 138 2.61 -16.73 0.32
C ALA A 138 3.69 -16.10 -0.58
N ASN A 139 4.97 -16.30 -0.22
CA ASN A 139 6.14 -15.80 -0.96
C ASN A 139 6.12 -14.27 -1.21
N SER A 140 5.45 -13.51 -0.34
CA SER A 140 5.33 -12.06 -0.43
C SER A 140 6.00 -11.39 0.77
N SER A 141 7.26 -11.77 1.01
CA SER A 141 8.05 -11.07 2.01
C SER A 141 8.75 -9.85 1.42
N PHE A 142 8.76 -8.74 2.15
CA PHE A 142 9.49 -7.54 1.76
C PHE A 142 10.38 -6.98 2.87
N TYR A 143 11.51 -6.41 2.45
CA TYR A 143 12.61 -5.95 3.27
C TYR A 143 13.12 -4.58 2.84
N THR A 144 14.11 -4.06 3.57
CA THR A 144 14.85 -2.86 3.17
C THR A 144 15.31 -2.98 1.71
N GLY A 145 15.01 -1.96 0.91
CA GLY A 145 15.31 -1.91 -0.52
C GLY A 145 14.14 -2.28 -1.42
N ASP A 146 13.16 -3.04 -0.93
CA ASP A 146 12.02 -3.46 -1.74
C ASP A 146 11.03 -2.31 -2.00
N VAL A 147 10.29 -2.44 -3.10
CA VAL A 147 9.23 -1.53 -3.51
C VAL A 147 7.90 -2.27 -3.48
N VAL A 148 7.01 -1.80 -2.62
CA VAL A 148 5.66 -2.34 -2.48
C VAL A 148 4.68 -1.36 -3.12
N GLY A 149 3.78 -1.85 -3.95
CA GLY A 149 2.74 -1.03 -4.56
C GLY A 149 1.35 -1.46 -4.11
N CYS A 150 0.43 -0.50 -4.10
CA CYS A 150 -0.99 -0.71 -3.81
C CYS A 150 -1.80 0.02 -4.88
N GLY A 151 -2.77 -0.69 -5.48
CA GLY A 151 -3.63 -0.15 -6.51
C GLY A 151 -5.07 -0.58 -6.38
N VAL A 152 -6.00 0.27 -6.78
CA VAL A 152 -7.42 -0.05 -6.85
C VAL A 152 -7.93 0.29 -8.24
N ASN A 153 -8.51 -0.70 -8.92
CA ASN A 153 -9.39 -0.41 -10.05
C ASN A 153 -10.69 0.18 -9.48
N LEU A 154 -10.93 1.46 -9.74
CA LEU A 154 -12.04 2.20 -9.13
C LEU A 154 -13.41 1.77 -9.69
N ALA A 155 -13.45 1.24 -10.91
CA ALA A 155 -14.69 0.74 -11.52
C ALA A 155 -15.09 -0.62 -10.92
N THR A 156 -14.12 -1.55 -10.80
CA THR A 156 -14.40 -2.91 -10.29
C THR A 156 -14.21 -3.03 -8.78
N ARG A 157 -13.66 -2.01 -8.14
CA ARG A 157 -13.21 -1.98 -6.73
C ARG A 157 -12.18 -3.05 -6.39
N GLN A 158 -11.56 -3.66 -7.39
CA GLN A 158 -10.55 -4.68 -7.18
C GLN A 158 -9.25 -4.02 -6.69
N ILE A 159 -8.71 -4.54 -5.60
CA ILE A 159 -7.40 -4.12 -5.09
C ILE A 159 -6.31 -5.06 -5.60
N ILE A 160 -5.14 -4.49 -5.85
CA ILE A 160 -3.92 -5.22 -6.18
C ILE A 160 -2.78 -4.75 -5.29
N TYR A 161 -1.87 -5.67 -5.01
CA TYR A 161 -0.59 -5.38 -4.39
C TYR A 161 0.52 -5.85 -5.32
N THR A 162 1.64 -5.13 -5.30
CA THR A 162 2.83 -5.47 -6.08
C THR A 162 4.04 -5.48 -5.17
N LEU A 163 5.00 -6.34 -5.47
CA LEU A 163 6.32 -6.36 -4.85
C LEU A 163 7.38 -6.34 -5.95
N ASN A 164 8.24 -5.32 -5.95
CA ASN A 164 9.33 -5.13 -6.92
C ASN A 164 8.84 -5.23 -8.37
N GLY A 165 7.74 -4.54 -8.69
CA GLY A 165 7.15 -4.55 -10.01
C GLY A 165 6.47 -5.86 -10.42
N ARG A 166 6.27 -6.82 -9.50
CA ARG A 166 5.50 -8.05 -9.75
C ARG A 166 4.19 -8.00 -8.99
N ARG A 167 3.08 -8.23 -9.68
CA ARG A 167 1.76 -8.32 -9.05
C ARG A 167 1.65 -9.59 -8.22
N LEU A 168 1.17 -9.45 -6.98
CA LEU A 168 0.89 -10.55 -6.07
C LEU A 168 -0.47 -11.17 -6.35
N ASN A 169 -0.68 -12.41 -5.91
CA ASN A 169 -1.98 -13.07 -6.04
C ASN A 169 -3.03 -12.37 -5.16
N THR A 170 -3.82 -11.54 -5.81
CA THR A 170 -4.86 -10.68 -5.21
C THR A 170 -6.22 -10.93 -5.87
N SER A 171 -6.35 -12.11 -6.51
CA SER A 171 -7.61 -12.53 -7.13
C SER A 171 -8.71 -12.62 -6.08
N GLY A 172 -9.84 -11.97 -6.36
CA GLY A 172 -10.97 -11.93 -5.44
C GLY A 172 -10.85 -10.90 -4.31
N LEU A 173 -9.77 -10.12 -4.21
CA LEU A 173 -9.65 -9.06 -3.21
C LEU A 173 -10.29 -7.76 -3.71
N PHE A 174 -11.24 -7.24 -2.94
CA PHE A 174 -11.97 -6.01 -3.25
C PHE A 174 -12.00 -5.06 -2.05
N VAL A 175 -12.22 -3.77 -2.34
CA VAL A 175 -12.56 -2.76 -1.35
C VAL A 175 -14.08 -2.53 -1.31
N SER A 176 -14.64 -2.32 -0.12
CA SER A 176 -16.07 -2.10 0.08
C SER A 176 -16.49 -0.65 -0.17
N THR A 177 -15.56 0.29 -0.05
CA THR A 177 -15.76 1.73 -0.23
C THR A 177 -14.63 2.35 -1.06
N THR A 178 -14.91 3.48 -1.69
CA THR A 178 -13.93 4.33 -2.37
C THR A 178 -13.47 5.51 -1.51
N ASP A 179 -14.03 5.65 -0.31
CA ASP A 179 -13.67 6.70 0.66
C ASP A 179 -12.36 6.40 1.40
N LEU A 180 -11.34 6.09 0.60
CA LEU A 180 -10.08 5.53 1.02
C LEU A 180 -8.92 6.47 0.66
N TYR A 181 -7.95 6.53 1.56
CA TYR A 181 -6.72 7.30 1.38
C TYR A 181 -5.52 6.36 1.35
N PRO A 182 -4.52 6.59 0.48
CA PRO A 182 -3.21 5.95 0.63
C PRO A 182 -2.71 6.15 2.06
N THR A 183 -2.28 5.05 2.68
CA THR A 183 -1.90 5.00 4.09
C THR A 183 -0.68 4.10 4.27
N VAL A 184 0.26 4.55 5.09
CA VAL A 184 1.33 3.70 5.62
C VAL A 184 1.26 3.67 7.14
N SER A 185 1.56 2.51 7.71
CA SER A 185 1.75 2.32 9.15
C SER A 185 3.14 1.75 9.40
N LEU A 186 3.90 2.39 10.28
CA LEU A 186 5.27 2.03 10.58
C LEU A 186 5.42 1.78 12.08
N GLU A 187 6.07 0.68 12.45
CA GLU A 187 6.64 0.52 13.79
C GLU A 187 7.90 1.36 14.02
N ARG A 188 8.36 1.40 15.27
CA ARG A 188 9.61 2.06 15.69
C ARG A 188 10.81 1.62 14.83
N ASN A 189 11.68 2.55 14.50
CA ASN A 189 12.90 2.34 13.71
C ASN A 189 12.64 1.83 12.29
N ALA A 190 11.55 2.29 11.67
CA ALA A 190 11.26 2.04 10.27
C ALA A 190 11.21 3.34 9.47
N SER A 191 11.51 3.27 8.18
CA SER A 191 11.33 4.37 7.24
C SER A 191 10.99 3.91 5.84
N VAL A 192 10.19 4.73 5.16
CA VAL A 192 9.73 4.49 3.80
C VAL A 192 9.76 5.78 2.99
N VAL A 193 9.69 5.68 1.66
CA VAL A 193 9.48 6.80 0.74
C VAL A 193 8.35 6.44 -0.20
N ALA A 194 7.36 7.32 -0.34
CA ALA A 194 6.24 7.12 -1.23
C ALA A 194 6.48 7.71 -2.62
N ASN A 195 5.96 7.03 -3.63
CA ASN A 195 5.84 7.51 -4.99
C ASN A 195 4.37 7.48 -5.41
N PHE A 196 3.75 8.66 -5.44
CA PHE A 196 2.38 8.84 -5.92
C PHE A 196 2.31 9.06 -7.44
N GLY A 197 3.44 9.02 -8.16
CA GLY A 197 3.49 9.16 -9.63
C GLY A 197 3.81 10.54 -10.16
N GLY A 198 4.12 11.49 -9.28
CA GLY A 198 4.68 12.82 -9.63
C GLY A 198 6.17 12.99 -9.30
N THR A 199 6.86 11.93 -8.83
CA THR A 199 8.27 12.01 -8.42
C THR A 199 9.22 11.63 -9.58
N PHE A 200 10.51 11.93 -9.45
CA PHE A 200 11.57 11.48 -10.38
C PHE A 200 11.75 9.96 -10.42
N LEU A 201 11.08 9.22 -9.52
CA LEU A 201 11.10 7.77 -9.47
C LEU A 201 10.11 7.21 -10.49
N ASN A 202 10.61 6.39 -11.42
CA ASN A 202 9.76 5.58 -12.27
C ASN A 202 9.06 4.50 -11.43
N PHE A 203 7.78 4.25 -11.72
CA PHE A 203 7.11 3.08 -11.17
C PHE A 203 7.82 1.79 -11.58
N SER A 204 8.03 0.93 -10.58
CA SER A 204 8.60 -0.40 -10.76
C SER A 204 7.61 -1.32 -11.46
N TYR A 205 6.32 -1.23 -11.10
CA TYR A 205 5.24 -1.92 -11.80
C TYR A 205 4.83 -1.19 -13.08
N LYS A 206 4.70 -1.93 -14.18
CA LYS A 206 4.06 -1.44 -15.40
C LYS A 206 2.61 -1.87 -15.40
N ILE A 207 1.71 -0.91 -15.21
CA ILE A 207 0.26 -1.14 -15.19
C ILE A 207 -0.16 -1.68 -16.58
N PRO A 208 -0.72 -2.90 -16.68
CA PRO A 208 -1.08 -3.49 -17.97
C PRO A 208 -2.28 -2.77 -18.60
N GLU A 209 -2.27 -2.58 -19.92
CA GLU A 209 -3.37 -1.95 -20.69
C GLU A 209 -4.72 -2.68 -20.53
N ALA A 210 -4.70 -4.00 -20.27
CA ALA A 210 -5.90 -4.82 -20.08
C ALA A 210 -6.76 -4.44 -18.85
N TRP A 211 -6.28 -3.53 -18.00
CA TRP A 211 -7.06 -2.96 -16.90
C TRP A 211 -7.72 -1.62 -17.24
N HIS A 212 -7.55 -1.13 -18.46
CA HIS A 212 -8.11 0.13 -18.96
C HIS A 212 -9.50 -0.04 -19.60
N GLY A 213 -10.08 -1.25 -19.58
CA GLY A 213 -11.35 -1.55 -20.26
C GLY A 213 -12.26 -2.48 -19.47
N ILE A 214 -13.13 -1.89 -18.65
CA ILE A 214 -14.56 -2.20 -18.59
C ILE A 214 -15.28 -0.86 -18.48
#